data_AF-A0A1J6I9D9-F1
#
_entry.id   AF-A0A1J6I9D9-F1
#
_cell.length_a   1.000
_cell.length_b   1.000
_cell.length_c   1.000
_cell.angle_alpha   90.00
_cell.angle_beta   90.00
_cell.angle_gamma   90.00
#
_symmetry.space_group_name_H-M   'P 1'
#
loop_
_entity.id
_entity.type
_entity.pdbx_description
1 polymer ?
#
loop_
_entity_poly.entity_id
_entity_poly.type
_entity_poly.pdbx_seq_one_letter_code
_entity_poly.pdbx_strand_id
1 'polypeptide(L)'
;MFKKVVPLIDAALVFISKPVAYSLRKRADKNPKFQQFIVKKGQRFHFGDAPVVDEEKAIQNAAKALVVFTMAGTAVVYQWNRTQQRRYRRVFDLLKQERSEVEQQCLVKMQREIREEEQKINDKMWRIKAVNRFLLKEAERVQLEAVNDQNKTTGCGS
;
A
#
# COMPACT_ATOMS: atom_id res chain seq x y z
N MET A 1 -0.90 -12.26 32.84
CA MET A 1 -1.40 -11.02 32.18
C MET A 1 -2.91 -10.83 32.31
N PHE A 2 -3.73 -11.88 32.14
CA PHE A 2 -5.21 -11.80 32.21
C PHE A 2 -5.82 -11.36 33.55
N LYS A 3 -5.17 -11.67 34.70
CA LYS A 3 -5.68 -11.33 36.04
C LYS A 3 -5.88 -9.82 36.29
N LYS A 4 -5.19 -8.94 35.56
CA LYS A 4 -5.34 -7.48 35.67
C LYS A 4 -6.37 -6.90 34.67
N VAL A 5 -6.71 -7.64 33.62
CA VAL A 5 -7.56 -7.16 32.51
C VAL A 5 -9.05 -7.41 32.79
N VAL A 6 -9.37 -8.55 33.41
CA VAL A 6 -10.75 -8.89 33.82
C VAL A 6 -11.38 -7.80 34.71
N PRO A 7 -10.72 -7.33 35.80
CA PRO A 7 -11.33 -6.29 36.63
C PRO A 7 -11.50 -4.93 35.93
N LEU A 8 -10.69 -4.62 34.91
CA LEU A 8 -10.85 -3.42 34.08
C LEU A 8 -12.08 -3.53 33.17
N ILE A 9 -12.32 -4.71 32.59
CA ILE A 9 -13.51 -4.97 31.77
C ILE A 9 -14.77 -4.89 32.61
N ASP A 10 -14.76 -5.47 33.82
CA ASP A 10 -15.89 -5.40 34.73
C ASP A 10 -16.19 -3.96 35.19
N ALA A 11 -15.14 -3.18 35.51
CA ALA A 11 -15.30 -1.77 35.84
C ALA A 11 -15.86 -0.95 34.66
N ALA A 12 -15.36 -1.19 33.45
CA ALA A 12 -15.86 -0.55 32.23
C ALA A 12 -17.32 -0.95 31.95
N LEU A 13 -17.67 -2.22 32.16
CA LEU A 13 -19.03 -2.71 31.99
C LEU A 13 -19.98 -1.98 32.95
N VAL A 14 -19.64 -1.89 34.24
CA VAL A 14 -20.45 -1.17 35.24
C VAL A 14 -20.56 0.33 34.88
N PHE A 15 -19.45 0.94 34.47
CA PHE A 15 -19.43 2.36 34.11
C PHE A 15 -20.35 2.68 32.92
N ILE A 16 -20.27 1.87 31.86
CA ILE A 16 -21.04 2.08 30.62
C ILE A 16 -22.49 1.62 30.81
N SER A 17 -22.75 0.56 31.59
CA SER A 17 -24.10 0.02 31.77
C SER A 17 -25.01 0.96 32.56
N LYS A 18 -24.46 1.79 33.45
CA LYS A 18 -25.24 2.73 34.28
C LYS A 18 -26.05 3.76 33.47
N PRO A 19 -25.44 4.58 32.58
CA PRO A 19 -26.19 5.53 31.76
C PRO A 19 -27.14 4.81 30.79
N VAL A 20 -26.77 3.62 30.30
CA VAL A 20 -27.63 2.79 29.46
C VAL A 20 -28.88 2.37 30.24
N ALA A 21 -28.73 1.81 31.44
CA ALA A 21 -29.85 1.42 32.30
C ALA A 21 -30.77 2.61 32.61
N TYR A 22 -30.20 3.78 32.93
CA TYR A 22 -30.97 5.00 33.15
C TYR A 22 -31.79 5.39 31.91
N SER A 23 -31.20 5.34 30.72
CA SER A 23 -31.89 5.65 29.47
C SER A 23 -33.00 4.65 29.13
N LEU A 24 -32.76 3.36 29.43
CA LEU A 24 -33.73 2.28 29.23
C LEU A 24 -34.93 2.47 30.16
N ARG A 25 -34.69 2.78 31.43
CA ARG A 25 -35.73 3.10 32.42
C ARG A 25 -36.57 4.29 31.98
N LYS A 26 -35.94 5.42 31.65
CA LYS A 26 -36.64 6.63 31.19
C LYS A 26 -37.56 6.40 29.99
N ARG A 27 -37.20 5.44 29.11
CA ARG A 27 -38.04 5.05 27.96
C ARG A 27 -39.10 4.02 28.32
N ALA A 28 -38.80 3.11 29.25
CA ALA A 28 -39.74 2.14 29.78
C ALA A 28 -40.91 2.84 30.48
N ASP A 29 -40.64 3.87 31.29
CA ASP A 29 -41.65 4.66 32.00
C ASP A 29 -42.68 5.31 31.05
N LYS A 30 -42.29 5.55 29.79
CA LYS A 30 -43.13 6.18 28.76
C LYS A 30 -43.84 5.18 27.85
N ASN A 31 -43.45 3.90 27.87
CA ASN A 31 -43.96 2.90 26.96
C ASN A 31 -44.05 1.52 27.66
N PRO A 32 -45.24 1.09 28.09
CA PRO A 32 -45.41 -0.15 28.85
C PRO A 32 -45.04 -1.39 28.03
N LYS A 33 -45.22 -1.39 26.70
CA LYS A 33 -44.78 -2.51 25.84
C LYS A 33 -43.26 -2.63 25.82
N PHE A 34 -42.57 -1.50 25.81
CA PHE A 34 -41.10 -1.46 25.85
C PHE A 34 -40.56 -1.88 27.22
N GLN A 35 -41.21 -1.47 28.31
CA GLN A 35 -40.88 -1.92 29.66
C GLN A 35 -40.97 -3.45 29.77
N GLN A 36 -42.09 -4.04 29.35
CA GLN A 36 -42.28 -5.50 29.36
C GLN A 36 -41.19 -6.21 28.54
N PHE A 37 -40.84 -5.67 27.37
CA PHE A 37 -39.79 -6.24 26.54
C PHE A 37 -38.43 -6.22 27.25
N ILE A 38 -38.03 -5.08 27.82
CA ILE A 38 -36.74 -4.95 28.51
C ILE A 38 -36.69 -5.82 29.75
N VAL A 39 -37.73 -5.81 30.59
CA VAL A 39 -37.79 -6.65 31.79
C VAL A 39 -37.68 -8.11 31.40
N LYS A 40 -38.47 -8.58 30.43
CA LYS A 40 -38.40 -9.97 29.94
C LYS A 40 -37.01 -10.35 29.41
N LYS A 41 -36.33 -9.43 28.70
CA LYS A 41 -34.96 -9.67 28.25
C LYS A 41 -33.97 -9.68 29.41
N GLY A 42 -34.09 -8.74 30.33
CA GLY A 42 -33.25 -8.61 31.53
C GLY A 42 -33.33 -9.83 32.44
N GLN A 43 -34.54 -10.34 32.67
CA GLN A 43 -34.79 -11.56 33.45
C GLN A 43 -34.15 -12.80 32.82
N ARG A 44 -34.01 -12.84 31.49
CA ARG A 44 -33.35 -13.93 30.77
C ARG A 44 -31.82 -13.91 30.93
N PHE A 45 -31.23 -12.77 31.28
CA PHE A 45 -29.78 -12.64 31.43
C PHE A 45 -29.38 -12.66 32.90
N HIS A 46 -28.60 -13.67 33.28
CA HIS A 46 -28.05 -13.82 34.63
C HIS A 46 -26.55 -13.50 34.61
N PHE A 47 -26.18 -12.29 35.02
CA PHE A 47 -24.78 -11.87 35.17
C PHE A 47 -24.22 -12.24 36.56
N GLY A 48 -24.40 -13.50 36.96
CA GLY A 48 -23.93 -14.03 38.26
C GLY A 48 -24.92 -13.93 39.43
N ASP A 49 -26.03 -13.20 39.27
CA ASP A 49 -27.09 -13.09 40.27
C ASP A 49 -28.17 -14.17 40.10
N ALA A 50 -28.86 -14.49 41.20
CA ALA A 50 -30.07 -15.32 41.24
C ALA A 50 -31.13 -14.85 40.21
N PRO A 51 -32.08 -15.71 39.79
CA PRO A 51 -33.14 -15.32 38.88
C PRO A 51 -33.81 -14.03 39.33
N VAL A 52 -33.76 -13.02 38.47
CA VAL A 52 -34.15 -11.65 38.80
C VAL A 52 -35.67 -11.55 38.73
N VAL A 53 -36.31 -11.40 39.90
CA VAL A 53 -37.76 -11.16 39.98
C VAL A 53 -38.08 -9.66 39.92
N ASP A 54 -37.14 -8.83 40.36
CA ASP A 54 -37.28 -7.38 40.44
C ASP A 54 -37.08 -6.67 39.08
N GLU A 55 -38.00 -5.78 38.72
CA GLU A 55 -37.98 -5.06 37.43
C GLU A 55 -36.74 -4.16 37.29
N GLU A 56 -36.32 -3.52 38.38
CA GLU A 56 -35.19 -2.58 38.32
C GLU A 56 -33.88 -3.32 38.05
N LYS A 57 -33.66 -4.45 38.74
CA LYS A 57 -32.53 -5.35 38.45
C LYS A 57 -32.63 -5.96 37.06
N ALA A 58 -33.83 -6.25 36.55
CA ALA A 58 -33.99 -6.77 35.20
C ALA A 58 -33.55 -5.72 34.15
N ILE A 59 -33.94 -4.46 34.32
CA ILE A 59 -33.51 -3.36 33.44
C ILE A 59 -31.98 -3.20 33.49
N GLN A 60 -31.36 -3.30 34.67
CA GLN A 60 -29.91 -3.25 34.80
C GLN A 60 -29.22 -4.43 34.09
N ASN A 61 -29.75 -5.64 34.20
CA ASN A 61 -29.21 -6.81 33.48
C ASN A 61 -29.38 -6.68 31.97
N ALA A 62 -30.51 -6.16 31.49
CA ALA A 62 -30.69 -5.87 30.07
C ALA A 62 -29.66 -4.85 29.56
N ALA A 63 -29.36 -3.81 30.35
CA ALA A 63 -28.34 -2.82 30.03
C ALA A 63 -26.93 -3.45 29.96
N LYS A 64 -26.56 -4.24 30.97
CA LYS A 64 -25.28 -4.98 30.98
C LYS A 64 -25.18 -5.90 29.77
N ALA A 65 -26.23 -6.66 29.45
CA ALA A 65 -26.27 -7.51 28.29
C ALA A 65 -26.04 -6.74 26.99
N LEU A 66 -26.74 -5.62 26.80
CA LEU A 66 -26.57 -4.78 25.62
C LEU A 66 -25.11 -4.35 25.47
N VAL A 67 -24.49 -3.85 26.55
CA VAL A 67 -23.10 -3.41 26.54
C VAL A 67 -22.15 -4.56 26.22
N VAL A 68 -22.32 -5.73 26.85
CA VAL A 68 -21.48 -6.92 26.59
C VAL A 68 -21.59 -7.35 25.13
N PHE A 69 -22.81 -7.44 24.58
CA PHE A 69 -22.99 -7.82 23.18
C PHE A 69 -22.38 -6.80 22.21
N THR A 70 -22.49 -5.51 22.51
CA THR A 70 -21.83 -4.47 21.69
C THR A 70 -20.31 -4.58 21.79
N MET A 71 -19.74 -4.76 22.98
CA MET A 71 -18.29 -4.93 23.17
C MET A 71 -17.77 -6.20 22.48
N ALA A 72 -18.50 -7.31 22.57
CA ALA A 72 -18.15 -8.55 21.90
C ALA A 72 -18.22 -8.40 20.37
N GLY A 73 -19.31 -7.82 19.84
CA GLY A 73 -19.47 -7.57 18.42
C GLY A 73 -18.38 -6.65 17.85
N THR A 74 -18.08 -5.55 18.55
CA THR A 74 -17.00 -4.64 18.15
C THR A 74 -15.62 -5.30 18.21
N ALA A 75 -15.36 -6.16 19.19
CA ALA A 75 -14.12 -6.93 19.26
C ALA A 75 -13.96 -7.88 18.06
N VAL A 76 -15.03 -8.57 17.64
CA VAL A 76 -15.03 -9.44 16.45
C VAL A 76 -14.74 -8.64 15.19
N VAL A 77 -15.46 -7.52 14.98
CA VAL A 77 -15.26 -6.64 13.81
C VAL A 77 -13.84 -6.08 13.79
N TYR A 78 -13.31 -5.68 14.95
CA TYR A 78 -11.95 -5.18 15.07
C TYR A 78 -10.91 -6.25 14.67
N GLN A 79 -11.05 -7.48 15.17
CA GLN A 79 -10.13 -8.58 14.82
C GLN A 79 -10.20 -8.91 13.33
N TRP A 80 -11.41 -8.91 12.75
CA TRP A 80 -11.61 -9.12 11.33
C TRP A 80 -10.91 -8.04 10.51
N ASN A 81 -11.18 -6.76 10.81
CA ASN A 81 -10.58 -5.63 10.11
C ASN A 81 -9.05 -5.64 10.22
N ARG A 82 -8.51 -5.91 11.41
CA ARG A 82 -7.07 -6.04 11.64
C ARG A 82 -6.44 -7.13 10.78
N THR A 83 -7.14 -8.26 10.62
CA THR A 83 -6.68 -9.37 9.78
C THR A 83 -6.71 -9.01 8.31
N GLN A 84 -7.78 -8.34 7.85
CA GLN A 84 -7.89 -7.88 6.46
C GLN A 84 -6.83 -6.84 6.13
N GLN A 85 -6.61 -5.84 6.99
CA GLN A 85 -5.55 -4.85 6.78
C GLN A 85 -4.17 -5.49 6.61
N ARG A 86 -3.85 -6.54 7.39
CA ARG A 86 -2.60 -7.29 7.23
C ARG A 86 -2.52 -8.08 5.93
N ARG A 87 -3.66 -8.56 5.41
CA ARG A 87 -3.71 -9.22 4.09
C ARG A 87 -3.51 -8.20 2.98
N TYR A 88 -4.21 -7.08 3.02
CA TYR A 88 -4.07 -5.99 2.06
C TYR A 88 -2.65 -5.47 1.97
N ARG A 89 -1.98 -5.23 3.12
CA ARG A 89 -0.57 -4.81 3.10
C ARG A 89 0.34 -5.83 2.40
N ARG A 90 0.20 -7.12 2.71
CA ARG A 90 1.00 -8.17 2.07
C ARG A 90 0.79 -8.24 0.56
N VAL A 91 -0.46 -8.15 0.10
CA VAL A 91 -0.78 -8.12 -1.33
C VAL A 91 -0.18 -6.88 -1.98
N PHE A 92 -0.30 -5.72 -1.33
CA PHE A 92 0.26 -4.47 -1.83
C PHE A 92 1.79 -4.53 -1.94
N ASP A 93 2.48 -5.10 -0.95
CA ASP A 93 3.93 -5.25 -0.95
C ASP A 93 4.40 -6.17 -2.08
N LEU A 94 3.69 -7.28 -2.33
CA LEU A 94 3.96 -8.17 -3.47
C LEU A 94 3.78 -7.47 -4.82
N LEU A 95 2.68 -6.74 -5.00
CA LEU A 95 2.42 -5.98 -6.23
C LEU A 95 3.48 -4.90 -6.47
N LYS A 96 3.97 -4.27 -5.39
CA LYS A 96 5.05 -3.28 -5.47
C LYS A 96 6.36 -3.94 -5.88
N GLN A 97 6.65 -5.13 -5.37
CA GLN A 97 7.82 -5.89 -5.75
C GLN A 97 7.77 -6.31 -7.22
N GLU A 98 6.66 -6.91 -7.68
CA GLU A 98 6.49 -7.30 -9.09
C GLU A 98 6.67 -6.10 -10.03
N ARG A 99 6.09 -4.94 -9.68
CA ARG A 99 6.29 -3.72 -10.47
C ARG A 99 7.76 -3.33 -10.56
N SER A 100 8.48 -3.36 -9.43
CA SER A 100 9.90 -3.00 -9.41
C SER A 100 10.77 -3.96 -10.23
N GLU A 101 10.44 -5.25 -10.24
CA GLU A 101 11.14 -6.25 -11.06
C GLU A 101 10.90 -6.02 -12.55
N VAL A 102 9.66 -5.73 -12.95
CA VAL A 102 9.32 -5.41 -14.34
C VAL A 102 10.01 -4.11 -14.79
N GLU A 103 10.01 -3.08 -13.95
CA GLU A 103 10.73 -1.82 -14.22
C GLU A 103 12.22 -2.05 -14.40
N GLN A 104 12.86 -2.83 -13.52
CA GLN A 104 14.29 -3.17 -13.65
C GLN A 104 14.59 -3.95 -14.92
N GLN A 105 13.76 -4.94 -15.27
CA GLN A 105 13.93 -5.69 -16.51
C GLN A 105 13.78 -4.79 -17.75
N CYS A 106 12.84 -3.84 -17.72
CA CYS A 106 12.67 -2.87 -18.79
C CYS A 106 13.90 -1.97 -18.94
N LEU A 107 14.44 -1.46 -17.84
CA LEU A 107 15.65 -0.62 -17.85
C LEU A 107 16.87 -1.38 -18.38
N VAL A 108 17.05 -2.65 -18.00
CA VAL A 108 18.14 -3.49 -18.51
C VAL A 108 18.00 -3.74 -20.01
N LYS A 109 16.79 -3.97 -20.52
CA LYS A 109 16.53 -4.11 -21.96
C LYS A 109 16.83 -2.82 -22.72
N MET A 110 16.32 -1.69 -22.25
CA MET A 110 16.60 -0.37 -22.85
C MET A 110 18.10 -0.05 -22.86
N GLN A 111 18.83 -0.32 -21.78
CA GLN A 111 20.29 -0.12 -21.75
C GLN A 111 21.02 -0.99 -22.77
N ARG A 112 20.56 -2.21 -23.01
CA ARG A 112 21.14 -3.08 -24.03
C ARG A 112 20.91 -2.51 -25.42
N GLU A 113 19.69 -2.09 -25.72
CA GLU A 113 19.33 -1.47 -27.01
C GLU A 113 20.16 -0.20 -27.26
N ILE A 114 20.29 0.70 -26.27
CA ILE A 114 21.13 1.90 -26.36
C ILE A 114 22.58 1.51 -26.68
N ARG A 115 23.13 0.50 -25.98
CA ARG A 115 24.51 0.05 -26.21
C ARG A 115 24.71 -0.53 -27.62
N GLU A 116 23.73 -1.27 -28.13
CA GLU A 116 23.76 -1.80 -29.50
C GLU A 116 23.71 -0.67 -30.54
N GLU A 117 22.92 0.37 -30.29
CA GLU A 117 22.88 1.56 -31.14
C GLU A 117 24.19 2.35 -31.10
N GLU A 118 24.78 2.55 -29.92
CA GLU A 118 26.09 3.19 -29.76
C GLU A 118 27.18 2.43 -30.53
N GLN A 119 27.18 1.10 -30.49
CA GLN A 119 28.10 0.28 -31.27
C GLN A 119 27.90 0.49 -32.77
N LYS A 120 26.66 0.47 -33.26
CA LYS A 120 26.35 0.73 -34.67
C LYS A 120 26.79 2.13 -35.10
N ILE A 121 26.60 3.14 -34.26
CA ILE A 121 27.02 4.51 -34.52
C ILE A 121 28.55 4.59 -34.56
N ASN A 122 29.24 3.96 -33.62
CA ASN A 122 30.70 3.94 -33.55
C ASN A 122 31.31 3.24 -34.77
N ASP A 123 30.75 2.12 -35.21
CA ASP A 123 31.17 1.42 -36.42
C ASP A 123 30.98 2.28 -37.67
N LYS A 124 29.82 2.92 -37.82
CA LYS A 124 29.57 3.88 -38.92
C LYS A 124 30.55 5.05 -38.87
N MET A 125 30.83 5.58 -37.69
CA MET A 125 31.79 6.67 -37.49
C MET A 125 33.22 6.24 -37.88
N TRP A 126 33.63 5.02 -37.54
CA TRP A 126 34.92 4.47 -37.97
C TRP A 126 35.04 4.36 -39.49
N ARG A 127 33.97 3.91 -40.17
CA ARG A 127 33.92 3.85 -41.64
C ARG A 127 34.04 5.24 -42.25
N ILE A 128 33.29 6.22 -41.75
CA ILE A 128 33.37 7.62 -42.21
C ILE A 128 34.79 8.17 -42.00
N LYS A 129 35.40 7.94 -40.83
CA LYS A 129 36.77 8.39 -40.52
C LYS A 129 37.81 7.72 -41.41
N ALA A 130 37.61 6.46 -41.81
CA ALA A 130 38.47 5.78 -42.77
C ALA A 130 38.37 6.44 -44.15
N VAL A 131 37.16 6.63 -44.67
CA VAL A 131 36.91 7.29 -45.97
C VAL A 131 37.50 8.71 -45.98
N ASN A 132 37.26 9.52 -44.95
CA ASN A 132 37.82 10.86 -44.85
C ASN A 132 39.36 10.86 -44.88
N ARG A 133 40.01 9.88 -44.25
CA ARG A 133 41.48 9.72 -44.34
C ARG A 133 41.95 9.36 -45.75
N PHE A 134 41.21 8.52 -46.47
CA PHE A 134 41.53 8.21 -47.87
C PHE A 134 41.39 9.45 -48.75
N LEU A 135 40.29 10.20 -48.61
CA LEU A 135 40.07 11.43 -49.38
C LEU A 135 41.13 12.49 -49.10
N LEU A 136 41.55 12.67 -47.84
CA LEU A 136 42.64 13.60 -47.49
C LEU A 136 43.95 13.23 -48.17
N LYS A 137 44.34 11.94 -48.13
CA LYS A 137 45.56 11.46 -48.80
C LYS A 137 45.51 11.63 -50.31
N GLU A 138 44.34 11.42 -50.91
CA GLU A 138 44.17 11.60 -52.35
C GLU A 138 44.28 13.09 -52.73
N ALA A 139 43.66 13.99 -51.95
CA ALA A 139 43.80 15.42 -52.14
C ALA A 139 45.27 15.89 -52.02
N GLU A 140 46.03 15.35 -51.06
CA GLU A 140 47.46 15.62 -50.91
C GLU A 140 48.28 15.14 -52.13
N ARG A 141 47.96 13.95 -52.68
CA ARG A 141 48.61 13.43 -53.90
C ARG A 141 48.35 14.31 -55.12
N VAL A 142 47.09 14.68 -55.34
CA VAL A 142 46.71 15.56 -56.47
C VAL A 142 47.40 16.93 -56.35
N GLN A 143 47.53 17.48 -55.14
CA GLN A 143 48.27 18.73 -54.92
C GLN A 143 49.78 18.56 -55.20
N LEU A 144 50.39 17.46 -54.77
CA LEU A 144 51.81 17.17 -55.04
C LEU A 144 52.09 16.98 -56.54
N GLU A 145 51.20 16.29 -57.27
CA GLU A 145 51.31 16.13 -58.72
C GLU A 145 51.18 17.48 -59.44
N ALA A 146 50.22 18.33 -59.05
CA ALA A 146 50.07 19.67 -59.61
C ALA A 146 51.30 20.57 -59.39
N VAL A 147 51.94 20.50 -58.21
CA VAL A 147 53.18 21.25 -57.91
C VAL A 147 54.37 20.70 -58.71
N ASN A 148 54.46 19.38 -58.88
CA ASN A 148 55.56 18.74 -59.61
C ASN A 148 55.49 19.03 -61.13
N ASP A 149 54.29 19.11 -61.70
CA ASP A 149 54.08 19.49 -63.10
C ASP A 149 54.39 20.99 -63.35
N GLN A 150 54.15 21.86 -62.36
CA GLN A 150 54.58 23.27 -62.42
C GLN A 150 56.12 23.43 -62.37
N ASN A 151 56.83 22.58 -61.63
CA ASN A 151 58.30 22.60 -61.58
C ASN A 151 58.95 22.01 -62.85
N LYS A 152 58.31 21.06 -63.54
CA LYS A 152 58.81 20.54 -64.84
C LYS A 152 58.69 21.54 -65.98
N THR A 153 57.65 22.39 -65.96
CA THR A 153 57.43 23.41 -67.01
C THR A 153 58.32 24.63 -66.85
N THR A 154 58.86 24.88 -65.64
CA THR A 154 59.81 25.97 -65.36
C THR A 154 61.29 25.55 -65.45
N GLY A 155 61.59 24.25 -65.33
CA GLY A 155 62.97 23.72 -65.41
C GLY A 155 63.54 23.47 -66.82
N CYS A 156 62.76 23.60 -67.89
CA CYS A 156 63.23 23.46 -69.28
C CYS A 156 63.68 24.78 -69.93
N GLY A 157 63.83 25.86 -69.15
CA GLY A 157 64.35 27.15 -69.59
C GLY A 157 65.70 27.47 -68.95
N SER A 158 66.76 26.76 -69.33
CA SER A 158 68.16 27.15 -69.09
C SER A 158 69.05 26.56 -70.18
#